data_AF-A0A8R7TB69-F1
#
_entry.id   AF-A0A8R7TB69-F1
#
_cell.length_a   1.000
_cell.length_b   1.000
_cell.length_c   1.000
_cell.angle_alpha   90.00
_cell.angle_beta   90.00
_cell.angle_gamma   90.00
#
_symmetry.space_group_name_H-M   'P 1'
#
loop_
_entity.id
_entity.type
_entity.pdbx_description
1 polymer ?
#
loop_
_entity_poly.entity_id
_entity_poly.type
_entity_poly.pdbx_seq_one_letter_code
_entity_poly.pdbx_strand_id
1 'polypeptide(L)' 'MGIALFNHSEADFSVKPGDCIAQMIVQVIATPEVAEVEDLDATVRREGGFMSTGV' A
#
# COMPACT_ATOMS: atom_id res chain seq x y z
N MET A 1 -15.79 -11.44 -2.02
CA MET A 1 -14.90 -10.72 -1.08
C MET A 1 -14.16 -11.76 -0.26
N GLY A 2 -12.84 -11.76 -0.29
CA GLY A 2 -12.01 -12.65 0.52
C GLY A 2 -10.98 -11.82 1.29
N ILE A 3 -10.53 -12.33 2.43
CA ILE A 3 -9.49 -11.70 3.25
C ILE A 3 -8.27 -12.62 3.20
N ALA A 4 -7.14 -12.13 2.70
CA ALA A 4 -5.86 -12.82 2.79
C ALA A 4 -5.24 -12.49 4.16
N LEU A 5 -5.17 -13.48 5.04
CA LEU A 5 -4.57 -13.33 6.37
C LEU A 5 -3.12 -13.83 6.31
N PHE A 6 -2.22 -13.05 6.92
CA PHE A 6 -0.83 -13.45 7.15
C PHE A 6 -0.60 -13.49 8.65
N ASN A 7 -0.34 -14.68 9.20
CA ASN A 7 0.12 -14.84 10.57
C ASN A 7 1.66 -14.78 10.57
N HIS A 8 2.22 -13.71 11.11
CA HIS A 8 3.67 -13.52 11.20
C HIS A 8 4.29 -14.15 12.46
N SER A 9 3.49 -14.78 13.33
CA SER A 9 3.99 -15.50 14.50
C SER A 9 4.34 -16.95 14.16
N GLU A 10 5.16 -17.57 15.01
CA GLU A 10 5.49 -19.01 14.93
C GLU A 10 4.38 -19.91 15.50
N ALA A 11 3.33 -19.33 16.08
CA ALA A 11 2.24 -20.06 16.72
C ALA A 11 1.00 -20.11 15.83
N ASP A 12 0.27 -21.22 15.89
CA ASP A 12 -1.01 -21.36 15.20
C ASP A 12 -2.04 -20.33 15.71
N PHE A 13 -2.80 -19.76 14.79
CA PHE A 13 -3.89 -18.84 15.10
C PHE A 13 -5.20 -19.35 14.51
N SER A 14 -6.19 -19.62 15.37
CA SER A 14 -7.50 -20.13 14.97
C SER A 14 -8.50 -18.99 14.81
N VAL A 15 -9.10 -18.90 13.62
CA VAL A 15 -10.22 -18.00 13.32
C VAL A 15 -11.53 -18.78 13.35
N LYS A 16 -12.53 -18.23 14.02
CA LYS A 16 -13.88 -18.81 14.11
C LYS A 16 -14.88 -18.02 13.26
N PRO A 17 -15.98 -18.67 12.83
CA PRO A 17 -17.08 -17.95 12.21
C PRO A 17 -17.60 -16.83 13.11
N GLY A 18 -17.65 -15.61 12.58
CA GLY A 18 -18.10 -14.41 13.30
C GLY A 18 -16.97 -13.56 13.88
N ASP A 19 -15.71 -14.00 13.85
CA ASP A 19 -14.59 -13.19 14.32
C ASP A 19 -14.36 -11.97 13.41
N CYS A 20 -14.16 -10.81 14.02
CA CYS A 20 -13.77 -9.58 13.33
C CYS A 20 -12.27 -9.62 13.00
N ILE A 21 -11.90 -10.18 11.84
CA ILE A 21 -10.50 -10.44 11.44
C ILE A 21 -9.85 -9.39 10.55
N ALA A 22 -10.61 -8.43 10.02
CA ALA A 22 -10.12 -7.32 9.22
C ALA A 22 -11.15 -6.18 9.20
N GLN A 23 -10.76 -5.05 8.62
CA GLN A 23 -11.63 -3.91 8.39
C GLN A 23 -11.50 -3.43 6.94
N MET A 24 -12.59 -2.90 6.39
CA MET A 24 -12.62 -2.32 5.05
C MET A 24 -12.51 -0.80 5.16
N ILE A 25 -11.59 -0.20 4.40
CA ILE A 25 -11.47 1.24 4.26
C ILE A 25 -11.84 1.59 2.82
N VAL A 26 -12.77 2.54 2.65
CA VAL A 26 -13.17 3.03 1.33
C VAL A 26 -12.45 4.36 1.09
N GLN A 27 -11.58 4.37 0.09
CA GLN A 27 -10.79 5.55 -0.27
C GLN A 27 -11.12 5.99 -1.69
N VAL A 28 -11.28 7.30 -1.89
CA VAL A 28 -11.43 7.88 -3.22
C VAL A 28 -10.09 7.77 -3.95
N ILE A 29 -10.13 7.22 -5.17
CA ILE A 29 -8.96 7.13 -6.05
C ILE A 29 -9.20 7.92 -7.33
N ALA A 30 -8.12 8.41 -7.92
CA ALA A 30 -8.13 8.95 -9.28
C ALA A 30 -7.70 7.86 -10.27
N THR A 31 -8.31 7.83 -11.44
CA THR A 31 -7.93 6.96 -12.57
C THR A 31 -7.52 7.83 -13.76
N PRO A 32 -6.36 8.53 -13.69
CA PRO A 32 -5.91 9.38 -14.78
C PRO A 32 -5.51 8.54 -16.00
N GLU A 33 -5.61 9.14 -17.19
CA GLU A 33 -5.00 8.58 -18.39
C GLU A 33 -3.47 8.67 -18.29
N VAL A 34 -2.79 7.64 -18.81
CA VAL A 34 -1.32 7.61 -18.85
C VAL A 34 -0.87 8.27 -20.15
N ALA A 35 -0.03 9.30 -20.05
CA ALA A 35 0.58 9.97 -21.19
C ALA A 35 2.09 9.66 -21.22
N GLU A 36 2.58 9.20 -22.37
CA GLU A 36 4.01 9.00 -22.62
C GLU A 36 4.66 10.35 -22.97
N VAL A 37 5.83 10.62 -22.38
CA VAL A 37 6.64 11.82 -22.63
C VAL A 37 8.11 11.42 -22.70
N GLU A 38 8.92 12.19 -23.44
CA GLU A 38 10.37 11.92 -23.57
C GLU A 38 11.11 12.13 -22.25
N ASP A 39 10.74 13.16 -21.47
CA ASP A 39 11.35 13.49 -20.19
C ASP A 39 10.33 14.13 -19.22
N LEU A 40 10.59 14.01 -17.92
CA LEU A 40 9.80 14.64 -16.85
C LEU A 40 10.45 15.95 -16.36
N ASP A 41 9.62 16.90 -15.94
CA ASP A 41 10.11 18.16 -15.35
C ASP A 41 10.90 17.94 -14.05
N ALA A 42 11.96 18.71 -13.86
CA ALA A 42 12.75 18.68 -12.64
C ALA A 42 11.96 19.22 -11.43
N THR A 43 12.04 18.52 -10.29
CA THR A 43 11.46 18.97 -9.01
C THR A 43 12.55 19.21 -7.97
N VAL A 44 12.21 19.81 -6.82
CA VAL A 44 13.15 19.97 -5.69
C VAL A 44 13.56 18.62 -5.09
N ARG A 45 12.68 17.62 -5.13
CA ARG A 45 12.91 16.28 -4.55
C ARG A 45 13.72 15.36 -5.48
N ARG A 46 13.57 15.50 -6.80
CA ARG A 46 14.22 14.66 -7.83
C ARG A 46 14.14 13.16 -7.47
N GLU A 47 15.25 12.44 -7.60
CA GLU A 47 15.40 11.00 -7.33
C GLU A 47 15.40 10.64 -5.84
N GLY A 48 15.10 11.59 -4.94
CA GLY A 48 15.07 11.37 -3.50
C GLY A 48 13.98 10.39 -3.05
N GLY A 49 14.38 9.14 -2.82
CA GLY A 49 13.61 8.05 -2.20
C GLY A 49 14.30 7.45 -0.96
N PHE A 50 13.73 6.44 -0.33
CA PHE A 50 14.36 5.64 0.76
C PHE A 50 15.18 6.43 1.79
N MET A 51 14.53 7.21 2.66
CA MET A 51 15.24 8.02 3.66
C MET A 51 16.31 8.96 3.07
N SER A 52 16.15 9.46 1.85
CA SER A 52 17.08 10.44 1.24
C SER A 52 17.22 11.76 2.02
N THR A 53 16.29 12.03 2.93
CA THR A 53 16.34 13.17 3.87
C THR A 53 17.16 12.88 5.12
N GLY A 54 17.69 11.66 5.27
CA GLY A 54 18.48 11.21 6.42
C GLY A 54 17.67 10.96 7.69
N VAL A 55 18.43 10.62 8.74
CA VAL A 55 18.24 11.03 10.13
C VAL A 55 19.41 11.96 10.46
#